data_AF-A0AAD3D4S4-F1
#
_entry.id   AF-A0AAD3D4S4-F1
#
_cell.length_a   1.000
_cell.length_b   1.000
_cell.length_c   1.000
_cell.angle_alpha   90.00
_cell.angle_beta   90.00
_cell.angle_gamma   90.00
#
_symmetry.space_group_name_H-M   'P 1'
#
loop_
_entity.id
_entity.type
_entity.pdbx_description
1 polymer ?
#
loop_
_entity_poly.entity_id
_entity_poly.type
_entity_poly.pdbx_seq_one_letter_code
_entity_poly.pdbx_strand_id
1 'polypeptide(L)'
;MTFFNRIVKATVLASSMFHTSYGFTAGNLQKNQFHVSTKLNNLSSTGDIESTALPISAIEKTSTITLLEHVNLNVPNHDYILEFYIDILGFGLDPRRAQNVNNGKGTVWVNCGASQFHLPFGEEAQVIPGNIGLFYDDLEPLKQRLNAYNGKEEKPFMEYEIINGERDTVRIVDMYGNVFFCRKGADPIDIEYEMDIDGKTETKIMNEFMHVAKQPFLTNSETDLQEFDGTAEKYGISSEATECKGISYVEFYIPPNKAEKVAEFYECVFDAPTTVIQDPSTDQNVVIVGIGSIDEETGRCSQNLLFRESEMAAADIPYDGHHIALYIGHDKNDFEQAFKNVVEAQVLWVNPRFSDKVTNLNTAKKWRQFRFKNVTDLKIGKTIFELEHECRSIEHDSWPGKNIDM
;
A
#
# COMPACT_ATOMS: atom_id res chain seq x y z
N MET A 1 58.34 -4.02 -1.04
CA MET A 1 57.33 -3.69 -2.06
C MET A 1 56.57 -4.96 -2.39
N THR A 2 55.95 -5.64 -1.43
CA THR A 2 54.64 -5.36 -0.79
C THR A 2 53.47 -5.32 -1.78
N PHE A 3 52.70 -6.42 -1.76
CA PHE A 3 51.25 -6.54 -1.96
C PHE A 3 50.63 -6.11 -3.30
N PHE A 4 50.26 -7.10 -4.13
CA PHE A 4 48.86 -7.29 -4.57
C PHE A 4 48.74 -8.65 -5.29
N ASN A 5 48.35 -9.67 -4.52
CA ASN A 5 48.02 -11.00 -5.02
C ASN A 5 47.08 -11.63 -3.99
N ARG A 6 45.75 -11.64 -4.21
CA ARG A 6 44.76 -12.63 -3.70
C ARG A 6 43.29 -12.16 -3.82
N ILE A 7 42.47 -13.07 -4.39
CA ILE A 7 41.05 -13.36 -4.06
C ILE A 7 40.05 -12.31 -4.60
N VAL A 8 39.10 -12.63 -5.49
CA VAL A 8 37.91 -13.45 -5.26
C VAL A 8 37.54 -14.31 -6.49
N LYS A 9 37.76 -15.62 -6.37
CA LYS A 9 36.85 -16.66 -6.89
C LYS A 9 36.21 -17.29 -5.65
N ALA A 10 34.94 -17.02 -5.42
CA ALA A 10 34.08 -17.74 -4.48
C ALA A 10 32.64 -17.55 -5.00
N THR A 11 32.17 -18.45 -5.87
CA THR A 11 31.41 -19.65 -5.50
C THR A 11 29.98 -19.28 -5.07
N VAL A 12 29.10 -19.33 -6.08
CA VAL A 12 27.71 -19.79 -5.96
C VAL A 12 27.71 -21.08 -5.11
N LEU A 13 27.10 -21.02 -3.92
CA LEU A 13 26.72 -22.06 -2.95
C LEU A 13 26.75 -21.36 -1.56
N ALA A 14 25.68 -21.17 -0.80
CA ALA A 14 24.59 -22.08 -0.55
C ALA A 14 23.31 -21.31 -0.14
N SER A 15 22.29 -21.39 -0.99
CA SER A 15 20.88 -21.36 -0.60
C SER A 15 20.53 -22.75 -0.08
N SER A 16 20.92 -23.09 1.15
CA SER A 16 20.45 -24.30 1.82
C SER A 16 20.48 -24.08 3.32
N MET A 17 19.29 -24.17 3.92
CA MET A 17 18.88 -24.02 5.34
C MET A 17 17.84 -22.89 5.40
N PHE A 18 16.52 -23.14 5.28
CA PHE A 18 15.72 -24.24 5.79
C PHE A 18 14.69 -24.68 4.73
N HIS A 19 14.88 -25.87 4.16
CA HIS A 19 13.82 -26.60 3.50
C HIS A 19 13.40 -27.72 4.45
N THR A 20 12.55 -27.41 5.42
CA THR A 20 11.61 -28.44 5.88
C THR A 20 10.60 -28.58 4.75
N SER A 21 10.81 -29.58 3.91
CA SER A 21 9.86 -30.00 2.87
C SER A 21 8.59 -30.51 3.54
N TYR A 22 7.72 -29.59 3.96
CA TYR A 22 6.31 -29.89 4.02
C TYR A 22 5.84 -29.94 2.58
N GLY A 23 5.65 -31.15 2.06
CA GLY A 23 5.11 -31.36 0.73
C GLY A 23 3.85 -30.53 0.58
N PHE A 24 3.79 -29.74 -0.48
CA PHE A 24 2.59 -29.01 -0.86
C PHE A 24 1.43 -30.00 -0.97
N THR A 25 0.44 -29.89 -0.08
CA THR A 25 -0.81 -30.65 -0.16
C THR A 25 -1.93 -29.67 -0.47
N ALA A 26 -2.47 -29.73 -1.70
CA ALA A 26 -3.60 -28.93 -2.18
C ALA A 26 -4.92 -29.14 -1.39
N GLY A 27 -4.89 -29.87 -0.26
CA GLY A 27 -6.06 -30.32 0.48
C GLY A 27 -6.47 -29.44 1.68
N ASN A 28 -5.68 -28.44 2.08
CA ASN A 28 -5.96 -27.66 3.30
C ASN A 28 -6.43 -26.21 3.05
N LEU A 29 -6.19 -25.65 1.86
CA LEU A 29 -6.68 -24.32 1.49
C LEU A 29 -8.11 -24.43 0.94
N GLN A 30 -9.07 -24.70 1.83
CA GLN A 30 -10.47 -24.37 1.54
C GLN A 30 -10.65 -22.86 1.65
N LYS A 31 -11.61 -22.31 0.91
CA LYS A 31 -12.13 -20.96 1.13
C LYS A 31 -12.60 -20.93 2.60
N ASN A 32 -11.75 -20.49 3.52
CA ASN A 32 -12.14 -20.29 4.90
C ASN A 32 -13.12 -19.13 4.83
N GLN A 33 -14.42 -19.44 4.80
CA GLN A 33 -15.41 -18.44 5.19
C GLN A 33 -15.00 -18.03 6.60
N PHE A 34 -14.56 -16.78 6.74
CA PHE A 34 -14.37 -16.23 8.06
C PHE A 34 -15.70 -16.39 8.77
N HIS A 35 -15.69 -17.18 9.84
CA HIS A 35 -16.78 -17.09 10.79
C HIS A 35 -16.66 -15.69 11.39
N VAL A 36 -17.51 -14.76 10.92
CA VAL A 36 -17.94 -13.63 11.73
C VAL A 36 -18.32 -14.24 13.07
N SER A 37 -17.50 -14.01 14.09
CA SER A 37 -17.64 -14.68 15.38
C SER A 37 -18.92 -14.19 16.05
N THR A 38 -20.04 -14.89 15.83
CA THR A 38 -21.30 -14.60 16.50
C THR A 38 -21.34 -15.13 17.94
N LYS A 39 -20.20 -15.49 18.55
CA LYS A 39 -20.14 -16.05 19.91
C LYS A 39 -18.97 -15.50 20.72
N LEU A 40 -19.11 -14.27 21.20
CA LEU A 40 -18.44 -13.82 22.42
C LEU A 40 -19.34 -14.11 23.62
N ASN A 41 -19.24 -15.33 24.16
CA ASN A 41 -19.64 -15.58 25.54
C ASN A 41 -18.46 -16.26 26.25
N ASN A 42 -17.88 -15.48 27.17
CA ASN A 42 -16.94 -15.88 28.21
C ASN A 42 -15.52 -16.27 27.77
N LEU A 43 -14.62 -15.29 27.77
CA LEU A 43 -13.31 -15.46 28.38
C LEU A 43 -12.82 -14.12 28.94
N SER A 44 -12.62 -14.09 30.26
CA SER A 44 -12.11 -12.97 31.02
C SER A 44 -10.59 -13.02 31.18
N SER A 45 -10.01 -11.81 31.20
CA SER A 45 -8.73 -11.42 31.81
C SER A 45 -7.48 -11.72 30.95
N THR A 46 -6.55 -10.79 30.70
CA THR A 46 -6.27 -9.47 31.27
C THR A 46 -5.45 -8.66 30.27
N GLY A 47 -5.74 -7.36 30.14
CA GLY A 47 -4.78 -6.36 29.69
C GLY A 47 -4.80 -6.04 28.19
N ASP A 48 -5.95 -5.63 27.67
CA ASP A 48 -6.03 -4.87 26.42
C ASP A 48 -6.69 -3.53 26.75
N ILE A 49 -6.06 -2.43 26.34
CA ILE A 49 -6.75 -1.14 26.22
C ILE A 49 -7.91 -1.40 25.25
N GLU A 50 -9.14 -1.06 25.65
CA GLU A 50 -10.31 -1.16 24.77
C GLU A 50 -10.06 -0.29 23.52
N SER A 51 -9.49 -0.89 22.46
CA SER A 51 -9.81 -0.43 21.12
C SER A 51 -11.28 -0.77 20.95
N THR A 52 -12.14 0.24 20.90
CA THR A 52 -13.57 0.10 20.59
C THR A 52 -13.70 -0.70 19.30
N ALA A 53 -14.01 -2.00 19.42
CA ALA A 53 -14.21 -2.86 18.26
C ALA A 53 -15.38 -2.29 17.44
N LEU A 54 -15.20 -2.22 16.12
CA LEU A 54 -16.28 -1.78 15.23
C LEU A 54 -17.48 -2.74 15.36
N PRO A 55 -18.72 -2.24 15.31
CA PRO A 55 -19.89 -3.10 15.27
C PRO A 55 -19.92 -3.92 13.98
N ILE A 56 -20.54 -5.12 14.03
CA ILE A 56 -20.57 -6.09 12.92
C ILE A 56 -21.06 -5.46 11.61
N SER A 57 -22.09 -4.62 11.67
CA SER A 57 -22.64 -3.93 10.49
C SER A 57 -21.67 -2.94 9.83
N ALA A 58 -20.76 -2.35 10.60
CA ALA A 58 -19.70 -1.50 10.05
C ALA A 58 -18.55 -2.36 9.47
N ILE A 59 -18.25 -3.50 10.09
CA ILE A 59 -17.23 -4.44 9.61
C ILE A 59 -17.58 -4.97 8.21
N GLU A 60 -18.83 -5.36 7.98
CA GLU A 60 -19.29 -5.86 6.67
C GLU A 60 -19.15 -4.82 5.54
N LYS A 61 -19.03 -3.53 5.89
CA LYS A 61 -18.86 -2.41 4.96
C LYS A 61 -17.38 -2.02 4.79
N THR A 62 -16.45 -2.86 5.22
CA THR A 62 -15.00 -2.59 5.12
C THR A 62 -14.24 -3.85 4.72
N SER A 63 -13.18 -3.67 3.93
CA SER A 63 -12.23 -4.73 3.60
C SER A 63 -11.31 -5.02 4.80
N THR A 64 -10.93 -6.28 4.96
CA THR A 64 -9.88 -6.71 5.90
C THR A 64 -8.50 -6.16 5.54
N ILE A 65 -8.31 -5.71 4.29
CA ILE A 65 -7.18 -4.85 3.94
C ILE A 65 -7.65 -3.41 4.21
N THR A 66 -7.19 -2.84 5.30
CA THR A 66 -7.71 -1.58 5.85
C THR A 66 -7.20 -0.35 5.09
N LEU A 67 -5.93 -0.38 4.66
CA LEU A 67 -5.28 0.77 4.01
C LEU A 67 -4.15 0.29 3.11
N LEU A 68 -4.11 0.76 1.87
CA LEU A 68 -2.91 0.80 1.06
C LEU A 68 -2.08 1.99 1.52
N GLU A 69 -1.08 1.68 2.34
CA GLU A 69 -0.32 2.66 3.10
C GLU A 69 0.71 3.33 2.22
N HIS A 70 1.63 2.56 1.64
CA HIS A 70 2.64 3.16 0.80
C HIS A 70 3.05 2.31 -0.39
N VAL A 71 3.60 3.00 -1.38
CA VAL A 71 4.37 2.42 -2.47
C VAL A 71 5.83 2.79 -2.25
N ASN A 72 6.72 1.80 -2.40
CA ASN A 72 8.16 1.98 -2.25
C ASN A 72 8.85 1.85 -3.61
N LEU A 73 9.52 2.93 -4.04
CA LEU A 73 10.20 3.03 -5.33
C LEU A 73 11.58 3.65 -5.13
N ASN A 74 12.63 2.95 -5.52
CA ASN A 74 13.95 3.55 -5.59
C ASN A 74 13.95 4.71 -6.59
N VAL A 75 14.63 5.80 -6.24
CA VAL A 75 14.91 6.92 -7.15
C VAL A 75 16.41 7.23 -7.15
N PRO A 76 17.00 7.56 -8.32
CA PRO A 76 18.43 7.83 -8.45
C PRO A 76 18.81 9.27 -8.08
N ASN A 77 17.83 10.14 -7.88
CA ASN A 77 18.05 11.53 -7.49
C ASN A 77 16.97 11.96 -6.48
N HIS A 78 17.39 12.47 -5.31
CA HIS A 78 16.46 12.99 -4.31
C HIS A 78 15.98 14.41 -4.60
N ASP A 79 16.70 15.21 -5.40
CA ASP A 79 16.23 16.55 -5.79
C ASP A 79 14.93 16.47 -6.60
N TYR A 80 14.83 15.43 -7.44
CA TYR A 80 13.61 15.07 -8.17
C TYR A 80 12.39 14.90 -7.26
N ILE A 81 12.57 14.45 -6.02
CA ILE A 81 11.45 14.24 -5.09
C ILE A 81 10.76 15.57 -4.79
N LEU A 82 11.55 16.63 -4.56
CA LEU A 82 11.01 17.97 -4.34
C LEU A 82 10.29 18.47 -5.59
N GLU A 83 10.92 18.34 -6.76
CA GLU A 83 10.38 18.90 -8.00
C GLU A 83 9.11 18.18 -8.47
N PHE A 84 9.04 16.85 -8.36
CA PHE A 84 7.91 16.08 -8.88
C PHE A 84 6.86 15.75 -7.82
N TYR A 85 7.24 15.07 -6.73
CA TYR A 85 6.27 14.62 -5.75
C TYR A 85 5.69 15.80 -4.97
N ILE A 86 6.52 16.78 -4.60
CA ILE A 86 6.04 17.94 -3.83
C ILE A 86 5.50 19.02 -4.76
N ASP A 87 6.35 19.59 -5.61
CA ASP A 87 5.98 20.78 -6.40
C ASP A 87 4.93 20.45 -7.48
N ILE A 88 4.98 19.29 -8.15
CA ILE A 88 3.95 18.92 -9.13
C ILE A 88 2.76 18.25 -8.46
N LEU A 89 2.94 17.12 -7.77
CA LEU A 89 1.83 16.31 -7.27
C LEU A 89 1.17 16.88 -5.99
N GLY A 90 1.79 17.87 -5.34
CA GLY A 90 1.23 18.49 -4.13
C GLY A 90 1.26 17.56 -2.90
N PHE A 91 2.27 16.69 -2.83
CA PHE A 91 2.51 15.84 -1.66
C PHE A 91 3.21 16.64 -0.55
N GLY A 92 3.32 16.03 0.63
CA GLY A 92 4.01 16.64 1.75
C GLY A 92 5.26 15.88 2.18
N LEU A 93 6.37 16.57 2.39
CA LEU A 93 7.57 15.93 2.92
C LEU A 93 7.35 15.45 4.36
N ASP A 94 7.67 14.19 4.65
CA ASP A 94 7.60 13.64 5.99
C ASP A 94 8.87 14.01 6.80
N PRO A 95 8.74 14.68 7.96
CA PRO A 95 9.89 15.16 8.71
C PRO A 95 10.77 14.06 9.29
N ARG A 96 10.27 12.81 9.43
CA ARG A 96 11.07 11.66 9.92
C ARG A 96 12.25 11.36 9.01
N ARG A 97 12.14 11.75 7.73
CA ARG A 97 13.08 11.41 6.66
C ARG A 97 13.49 12.61 5.80
N ALA A 98 13.02 13.82 6.13
CA ALA A 98 13.32 15.04 5.37
C ALA A 98 14.83 15.31 5.22
N GLN A 99 15.63 15.00 6.25
CA GLN A 99 17.08 15.15 6.21
C GLN A 99 17.76 14.34 5.10
N ASN A 100 17.12 13.26 4.63
CA ASN A 100 17.68 12.41 3.57
C ASN A 100 17.65 13.06 2.18
N VAL A 101 16.84 14.10 1.98
CA VAL A 101 16.85 14.91 0.75
C VAL A 101 18.23 15.54 0.59
N ASN A 102 18.68 16.33 1.58
CA ASN A 102 19.99 17.00 1.55
C ASN A 102 21.17 16.03 1.58
N ASN A 103 21.00 14.85 2.18
CA ASN A 103 22.06 13.85 2.23
C ASN A 103 22.26 13.12 0.90
N GLY A 104 21.29 13.17 -0.03
CA GLY A 104 21.32 12.44 -1.30
C GLY A 104 21.39 10.91 -1.15
N LYS A 105 21.04 10.38 0.03
CA LYS A 105 21.09 8.95 0.36
C LYS A 105 20.07 8.60 1.44
N GLY A 106 19.82 7.31 1.62
CA GLY A 106 18.79 6.84 2.56
C GLY A 106 17.41 6.89 1.92
N THR A 107 16.36 6.87 2.73
CA THR A 107 14.97 6.86 2.27
C THR A 107 14.30 8.16 2.59
N VAL A 108 13.70 8.82 1.59
CA VAL A 108 12.82 9.98 1.77
C VAL A 108 11.38 9.49 1.77
N TRP A 109 10.55 10.05 2.65
CA TRP A 109 9.12 9.73 2.70
C TRP A 109 8.33 10.98 2.34
N VAL A 110 7.32 10.80 1.48
CA VAL A 110 6.39 11.87 1.09
C VAL A 110 4.95 11.39 1.31
N ASN A 111 4.14 12.23 1.93
CA ASN A 111 2.76 11.98 2.32
C ASN A 111 1.81 12.39 1.20
N CYS A 112 0.75 11.61 1.03
CA CYS A 112 -0.39 11.90 0.16
C CYS A 112 -1.67 11.47 0.88
N GLY A 113 -2.19 12.36 1.73
CA GLY A 113 -3.31 12.09 2.63
C GLY A 113 -2.99 11.02 3.66
N ALA A 114 -3.77 9.94 3.66
CA ALA A 114 -3.56 8.78 4.53
C ALA A 114 -2.47 7.82 4.00
N SER A 115 -1.99 7.98 2.77
CA SER A 115 -0.96 7.15 2.15
C SER A 115 0.41 7.87 2.06
N GLN A 116 1.46 7.13 1.73
CA GLN A 116 2.82 7.66 1.52
C GLN A 116 3.50 7.07 0.27
N PHE A 117 4.59 7.69 -0.15
CA PHE A 117 5.61 7.07 -0.99
C PHE A 117 6.92 7.02 -0.23
N HIS A 118 7.54 5.84 -0.24
CA HIS A 118 8.87 5.62 0.30
C HIS A 118 9.86 5.60 -0.84
N LEU A 119 10.74 6.59 -0.89
CA LEU A 119 11.65 6.88 -2.00
C LEU A 119 13.10 6.71 -1.55
N PRO A 120 13.61 5.48 -1.42
CA PRO A 120 15.02 5.22 -1.17
C PRO A 120 15.91 5.62 -2.34
N PHE A 121 17.11 6.10 -2.03
CA PHE A 121 18.15 6.26 -3.03
C PHE A 121 18.54 4.88 -3.58
N GLY A 122 18.53 4.74 -4.91
CA GLY A 122 19.07 3.61 -5.64
C GLY A 122 19.57 4.04 -7.01
N GLU A 123 20.67 3.46 -7.49
CA GLU A 123 21.29 3.86 -8.78
C GLU A 123 20.34 3.67 -9.98
N GLU A 124 19.40 2.73 -9.87
CA GLU A 124 18.36 2.48 -10.85
C GLU A 124 16.99 2.87 -10.26
N ALA A 125 16.22 3.62 -11.04
CA ALA A 125 14.84 3.94 -10.71
C ALA A 125 13.96 2.69 -10.84
N GLN A 126 13.09 2.48 -9.87
CA GLN A 126 12.07 1.42 -9.94
C GLN A 126 10.80 1.94 -10.60
N VAL A 127 10.13 1.06 -11.34
CA VAL A 127 8.91 1.40 -12.09
C VAL A 127 7.85 0.35 -11.82
N ILE A 128 6.65 0.80 -11.42
CA ILE A 128 5.50 -0.09 -11.32
C ILE A 128 5.13 -0.56 -12.73
N PRO A 129 5.06 -1.87 -13.01
CA PRO A 129 4.65 -2.40 -14.31
C PRO A 129 3.14 -2.26 -14.49
N GLY A 130 2.67 -1.02 -14.67
CA GLY A 130 1.26 -0.63 -14.68
C GLY A 130 1.14 0.87 -14.44
N ASN A 131 0.27 1.28 -13.51
CA ASN A 131 0.04 2.70 -13.21
C ASN A 131 -0.53 2.91 -11.80
N ILE A 132 -0.40 4.13 -11.30
CA ILE A 132 -0.79 4.51 -9.94
C ILE A 132 -1.91 5.56 -10.01
N GLY A 133 -3.03 5.25 -9.39
CA GLY A 133 -4.14 6.18 -9.24
C GLY A 133 -3.98 7.07 -8.01
N LEU A 134 -4.16 8.37 -8.18
CA LEU A 134 -4.15 9.36 -7.10
C LEU A 134 -5.48 10.10 -7.04
N PHE A 135 -5.91 10.43 -5.83
CA PHE A 135 -7.17 11.14 -5.58
C PHE A 135 -6.91 12.57 -5.08
N TYR A 136 -7.71 13.52 -5.59
CA TYR A 136 -7.73 14.93 -5.25
C TYR A 136 -9.17 15.44 -5.07
N ASP A 137 -9.40 16.42 -4.19
CA ASP A 137 -10.70 17.10 -4.10
C ASP A 137 -10.93 18.05 -5.29
N ASP A 138 -9.84 18.68 -5.75
CA ASP A 138 -9.80 19.61 -6.88
C ASP A 138 -8.52 19.36 -7.69
N LEU A 139 -8.68 19.22 -9.01
CA LEU A 139 -7.56 19.02 -9.94
C LEU A 139 -7.07 20.33 -10.55
N GLU A 140 -7.78 21.45 -10.38
CA GLU A 140 -7.41 22.72 -11.03
C GLU A 140 -6.02 23.23 -10.62
N PRO A 141 -5.60 23.18 -9.33
CA PRO A 141 -4.24 23.57 -8.96
C PRO A 141 -3.17 22.72 -9.65
N LEU A 142 -3.35 21.40 -9.68
CA LEU A 142 -2.46 20.47 -10.41
C LEU A 142 -2.40 20.80 -11.91
N LYS A 143 -3.55 21.00 -12.56
CA LYS A 143 -3.62 21.38 -13.98
C LYS A 143 -2.90 22.71 -14.23
N GLN A 144 -3.03 23.70 -13.35
CA GLN A 144 -2.34 24.98 -13.47
C GLN A 144 -0.81 24.83 -13.39
N ARG A 145 -0.31 24.03 -12.43
CA ARG A 145 1.12 23.75 -12.29
C ARG A 145 1.69 23.05 -13.53
N LEU A 146 1.00 22.06 -14.07
CA LEU A 146 1.42 21.35 -15.28
C LEU A 146 1.41 22.26 -16.52
N ASN A 147 0.35 23.07 -16.69
CA ASN A 147 0.26 24.03 -17.80
C ASN A 147 1.38 25.07 -17.78
N ALA A 148 1.94 25.40 -16.62
CA ALA A 148 3.09 26.30 -16.50
C ALA A 148 4.37 25.74 -17.13
N TYR A 149 4.41 24.45 -17.52
CA TYR A 149 5.50 23.82 -18.25
C TYR A 149 5.24 23.68 -19.77
N ASN A 150 4.12 24.20 -20.28
CA ASN A 150 3.85 24.18 -21.72
C ASN A 150 4.90 24.96 -22.51
N GLY A 151 5.55 24.27 -23.45
CA GLY A 151 6.63 24.84 -24.27
C GLY A 151 7.98 24.95 -23.56
N LYS A 152 8.13 24.42 -22.34
CA LYS A 152 9.43 24.34 -21.66
C LYS A 152 10.16 23.04 -22.04
N GLU A 153 11.48 23.14 -22.22
CA GLU A 153 12.36 21.99 -22.45
C GLU A 153 12.68 21.28 -21.13
N GLU A 154 12.96 22.03 -20.07
CA GLU A 154 13.21 21.50 -18.72
C GLU A 154 11.89 21.38 -17.94
N LYS A 155 11.60 20.16 -17.49
CA LYS A 155 10.40 19.81 -16.71
C LYS A 155 10.66 18.54 -15.87
N PRO A 156 10.06 18.42 -14.68
CA PRO A 156 10.29 17.28 -13.79
C PRO A 156 9.46 16.04 -14.14
N PHE A 157 9.05 15.87 -15.40
CA PHE A 157 8.25 14.74 -15.89
C PHE A 157 8.43 14.57 -17.40
N MET A 158 8.19 13.37 -17.94
CA MET A 158 8.32 13.10 -19.37
C MET A 158 7.18 13.71 -20.17
N GLU A 159 5.94 13.49 -19.74
CA GLU A 159 4.74 13.96 -20.41
C GLU A 159 3.57 14.05 -19.44
N TYR A 160 2.57 14.84 -19.81
CA TYR A 160 1.27 14.83 -19.13
C TYR A 160 0.15 15.06 -20.15
N GLU A 161 -1.04 14.60 -19.80
CA GLU A 161 -2.25 14.76 -20.58
C GLU A 161 -3.40 15.13 -19.65
N ILE A 162 -4.13 16.20 -19.98
CA ILE A 162 -5.39 16.55 -19.31
C ILE A 162 -6.53 16.01 -20.16
N ILE A 163 -7.23 15.01 -19.63
CA ILE A 163 -8.35 14.34 -20.25
C ILE A 163 -9.62 14.86 -19.59
N ASN A 164 -10.33 15.74 -20.29
CA ASN A 164 -11.62 16.27 -19.82
C ASN A 164 -12.74 15.32 -20.23
N GLY A 165 -13.66 15.01 -19.32
CA GLY A 165 -14.75 14.07 -19.57
C GLY A 165 -15.79 14.08 -18.46
N GLU A 166 -16.55 12.98 -18.30
CA GLU A 166 -17.46 12.83 -17.14
C GLU A 166 -16.69 12.88 -15.81
N ARG A 167 -15.45 12.38 -15.82
CA ARG A 167 -14.49 12.54 -14.74
C ARG A 167 -13.18 13.04 -15.31
N ASP A 168 -12.86 14.29 -15.02
CA ASP A 168 -11.57 14.86 -15.36
C ASP A 168 -10.44 13.98 -14.81
N THR A 169 -9.48 13.70 -15.68
CA THR A 169 -8.31 12.88 -15.38
C THR A 169 -7.08 13.60 -15.86
N VAL A 170 -6.05 13.67 -15.01
CA VAL A 170 -4.72 14.12 -15.41
C VAL A 170 -3.81 12.90 -15.39
N ARG A 171 -3.32 12.51 -16.58
CA ARG A 171 -2.31 11.46 -16.71
C ARG A 171 -0.93 12.12 -16.71
N ILE A 172 0.01 11.62 -15.93
CA ILE A 172 1.39 12.11 -15.86
C ILE A 172 2.34 10.93 -15.97
N VAL A 173 3.32 11.00 -16.86
CA VAL A 173 4.44 10.07 -16.89
C VAL A 173 5.63 10.78 -16.26
N ASP A 174 6.09 10.23 -15.15
CA ASP A 174 7.20 10.76 -14.38
C ASP A 174 8.53 10.65 -15.15
N MET A 175 9.63 11.22 -14.65
CA MET A 175 10.89 11.23 -15.41
C MET A 175 11.56 9.85 -15.54
N TYR A 176 11.06 8.84 -14.83
CA TYR A 176 11.58 7.47 -14.81
C TYR A 176 10.62 6.44 -15.43
N GLY A 177 9.44 6.86 -15.89
CA GLY A 177 8.47 6.04 -16.59
C GLY A 177 7.30 5.52 -15.73
N ASN A 178 7.21 5.90 -14.45
CA ASN A 178 6.01 5.63 -13.66
C ASN A 178 4.84 6.46 -14.20
N VAL A 179 3.67 5.83 -14.33
CA VAL A 179 2.47 6.47 -14.85
C VAL A 179 1.51 6.74 -13.71
N PHE A 180 1.11 8.00 -13.56
CA PHE A 180 0.16 8.46 -12.56
C PHE A 180 -1.14 8.90 -13.23
N PHE A 181 -2.27 8.52 -12.65
CA PHE A 181 -3.59 9.01 -13.01
C PHE A 181 -4.20 9.76 -11.83
N CYS A 182 -4.18 11.08 -11.88
CA CYS A 182 -4.79 11.95 -10.88
C CYS A 182 -6.25 12.20 -11.27
N ARG A 183 -7.17 11.90 -10.35
CA ARG A 183 -8.61 12.07 -10.58
C ARG A 183 -9.24 12.80 -9.40
N LYS A 184 -10.31 13.53 -9.70
CA LYS A 184 -11.28 13.86 -8.65
C LYS A 184 -11.97 12.55 -8.25
N GLY A 185 -11.89 12.24 -6.98
CA GLY A 185 -12.46 11.02 -6.40
C GLY A 185 -13.93 11.17 -6.14
N ALA A 186 -14.52 10.07 -5.71
CA ALA A 186 -15.91 10.06 -5.28
C ALA A 186 -16.04 10.88 -3.99
N ASP A 187 -17.27 11.29 -3.69
CA ASP A 187 -17.57 11.82 -2.36
C ASP A 187 -17.20 10.76 -1.30
N PRO A 188 -16.79 11.19 -0.09
CA PRO A 188 -16.40 10.26 0.98
C PRO A 188 -17.49 9.21 1.25
N ILE A 189 -17.08 7.98 1.54
CA ILE A 189 -18.02 6.91 1.91
C ILE A 189 -18.41 7.08 3.38
N ASP A 190 -19.64 7.53 3.63
CA ASP A 190 -20.22 7.59 4.97
C ASP A 190 -20.77 6.21 5.37
N ILE A 191 -20.17 5.61 6.41
CA ILE A 191 -20.59 4.31 6.93
C ILE A 191 -21.62 4.53 8.03
N GLU A 192 -22.90 4.33 7.70
CA GLU A 192 -23.97 4.31 8.68
C GLU A 192 -24.02 2.97 9.42
N TYR A 193 -24.09 3.02 10.74
CA TYR A 193 -24.27 1.84 11.58
C TYR A 193 -25.17 2.12 12.79
N GLU A 194 -25.85 1.08 13.27
CA GLU A 194 -26.73 1.16 14.43
C GLU A 194 -26.00 0.66 15.69
N MET A 195 -26.17 1.38 16.79
CA MET A 195 -25.74 0.95 18.12
C MET A 195 -26.91 0.92 19.09
N ASP A 196 -26.97 -0.12 19.91
CA ASP A 196 -27.86 -0.15 21.07
C ASP A 196 -27.17 0.51 22.26
N ILE A 197 -27.65 1.71 22.63
CA ILE A 197 -27.19 2.46 23.79
C ILE A 197 -28.37 2.54 24.76
N ASP A 198 -28.22 1.92 25.95
CA ASP A 198 -29.24 1.91 27.00
C ASP A 198 -30.64 1.46 26.53
N GLY A 199 -30.69 0.50 25.61
CA GLY A 199 -31.94 -0.05 25.07
C GLY A 199 -32.64 0.84 24.04
N LYS A 200 -31.93 1.84 23.49
CA LYS A 200 -32.35 2.61 22.32
C LYS A 200 -31.36 2.39 21.18
N THR A 201 -31.89 2.09 20.01
CA THR A 201 -31.12 2.05 18.78
C THR A 201 -30.86 3.47 18.30
N GLU A 202 -29.59 3.86 18.23
CA GLU A 202 -29.12 5.12 17.65
C GLU A 202 -28.32 4.83 16.37
N THR A 203 -28.58 5.60 15.31
CA THR A 203 -27.76 5.59 14.10
C THR A 203 -26.54 6.50 14.29
N LYS A 204 -25.36 5.97 13.99
CA LYS A 204 -24.08 6.71 13.95
C LYS A 204 -23.54 6.69 12.52
N ILE A 205 -22.75 7.71 12.20
CA ILE A 205 -22.06 7.84 10.92
C ILE A 205 -20.56 7.80 11.23
N MET A 206 -19.85 6.87 10.60
CA MET A 206 -18.40 6.83 10.60
C MET A 206 -17.89 7.29 9.24
N ASN A 207 -17.06 8.34 9.25
CA ASN A 207 -16.46 8.84 8.02
C ASN A 207 -15.38 7.89 7.53
N GLU A 208 -15.21 7.83 6.21
CA GLU A 208 -14.18 7.03 5.59
C GLU A 208 -12.75 7.41 6.04
N PHE A 209 -11.99 6.40 6.49
CA PHE A 209 -10.61 6.55 6.94
C PHE A 209 -9.75 7.35 5.96
N MET A 210 -9.79 7.05 4.66
CA MET A 210 -8.92 7.70 3.66
C MET A 210 -9.12 9.22 3.57
N HIS A 211 -10.32 9.70 3.85
CA HIS A 211 -10.67 11.11 3.72
C HIS A 211 -10.35 11.91 4.99
N VAL A 212 -10.37 11.26 6.17
CA VAL A 212 -10.19 11.93 7.46
C VAL A 212 -8.81 11.70 8.07
N ALA A 213 -8.20 10.55 7.81
CA ALA A 213 -6.93 10.17 8.40
C ALA A 213 -5.78 10.95 7.75
N LYS A 214 -4.80 11.31 8.58
CA LYS A 214 -3.58 11.99 8.15
C LYS A 214 -2.40 11.23 8.69
N GLN A 215 -1.34 11.15 7.90
CA GLN A 215 -0.08 10.57 8.35
C GLN A 215 0.44 11.35 9.57
N PRO A 216 0.67 10.68 10.71
CA PRO A 216 1.08 11.36 11.91
C PRO A 216 2.49 11.92 11.74
N PHE A 217 2.69 13.12 12.26
CA PHE A 217 4.02 13.66 12.48
C PHE A 217 4.70 12.87 13.59
N LEU A 218 5.48 11.85 13.21
CA LEU A 218 6.46 11.29 14.14
C LEU A 218 7.80 11.98 13.89
N THR A 219 8.66 11.97 14.88
CA THR A 219 10.03 12.46 14.74
C THR A 219 10.99 11.44 15.32
N ASN A 220 12.21 11.38 14.79
CA ASN A 220 13.28 10.59 15.41
C ASN A 220 13.94 11.35 16.57
N SER A 221 13.76 12.68 16.66
CA SER A 221 14.31 13.55 17.72
C SER A 221 13.64 14.94 17.77
N GLU A 222 13.66 15.62 18.92
CA GLU A 222 13.19 17.03 19.00
C GLU A 222 14.01 17.99 18.14
N THR A 223 15.26 17.65 17.82
CA THR A 223 16.14 18.47 16.97
C THR A 223 15.76 18.38 15.50
N ASP A 224 15.30 17.23 15.01
CA ASP A 224 14.80 17.06 13.63
C ASP A 224 13.57 17.96 13.40
N LEU A 225 12.72 18.12 14.42
CA LEU A 225 11.59 19.05 14.36
C LEU A 225 12.07 20.49 14.17
N GLN A 226 13.10 20.96 14.89
CA GLN A 226 13.58 22.35 14.79
C GLN A 226 14.36 22.64 13.52
N GLU A 227 15.19 21.70 13.06
CA GLU A 227 16.05 21.87 11.88
C GLU A 227 15.23 21.87 10.58
N PHE A 228 14.19 21.03 10.55
CA PHE A 228 13.36 20.85 9.37
C PHE A 228 11.93 21.38 9.54
N ASP A 229 11.60 22.08 10.64
CA ASP A 229 10.28 22.69 10.88
C ASP A 229 9.85 23.53 9.68
N GLY A 230 10.73 24.46 9.28
CA GLY A 230 10.50 25.33 8.14
C GLY A 230 10.54 24.60 6.80
N THR A 231 11.05 23.37 6.72
CA THR A 231 11.03 22.55 5.49
C THR A 231 9.76 21.70 5.43
N ALA A 232 9.34 21.09 6.55
CA ALA A 232 8.09 20.35 6.67
C ALA A 232 6.90 21.30 6.53
N GLU A 233 6.94 22.50 7.13
CA GLU A 233 5.94 23.54 6.90
C GLU A 233 5.96 24.01 5.44
N LYS A 234 7.13 24.37 4.89
CA LYS A 234 7.26 24.88 3.52
C LYS A 234 6.89 23.87 2.43
N TYR A 235 7.12 22.58 2.65
CA TYR A 235 7.04 21.52 1.64
C TYR A 235 6.08 20.39 2.00
N GLY A 236 5.19 20.56 2.98
CA GLY A 236 4.14 19.57 3.15
C GLY A 236 3.06 19.82 4.16
N ILE A 237 3.30 20.61 5.21
CA ILE A 237 2.35 20.69 6.31
C ILE A 237 2.39 22.07 7.02
N SER A 238 2.44 23.18 6.28
CA SER A 238 2.09 24.49 6.86
C SER A 238 0.58 24.68 7.04
N SER A 239 -0.25 23.81 6.47
CA SER A 239 -1.71 23.93 6.49
C SER A 239 -2.41 22.57 6.46
N GLU A 240 -2.35 21.82 7.56
CA GLU A 240 -3.21 20.69 7.90
C GLU A 240 -3.48 19.54 6.90
N ALA A 241 -3.09 19.56 5.62
CA ALA A 241 -3.30 18.48 4.66
C ALA A 241 -2.50 18.68 3.37
N THR A 242 -2.12 17.58 2.73
CA THR A 242 -1.60 17.55 1.36
C THR A 242 -2.71 17.84 0.35
N GLU A 243 -2.34 18.28 -0.86
CA GLU A 243 -3.31 18.49 -1.95
C GLU A 243 -3.83 17.14 -2.46
N CYS A 244 -2.92 16.19 -2.71
CA CYS A 244 -3.27 14.80 -2.94
C CYS A 244 -3.84 14.18 -1.65
N LYS A 245 -4.97 13.49 -1.75
CA LYS A 245 -5.70 12.91 -0.62
C LYS A 245 -5.44 11.42 -0.41
N GLY A 246 -4.77 10.76 -1.34
CA GLY A 246 -4.49 9.34 -1.21
C GLY A 246 -4.13 8.66 -2.52
N ILE A 247 -3.64 7.44 -2.37
CA ILE A 247 -3.53 6.48 -3.47
C ILE A 247 -4.90 5.84 -3.63
N SER A 248 -5.55 5.99 -4.79
CA SER A 248 -6.84 5.35 -5.07
C SER A 248 -6.67 3.93 -5.59
N TYR A 249 -5.60 3.67 -6.33
CA TYR A 249 -5.24 2.30 -6.71
C TYR A 249 -3.77 2.19 -7.14
N VAL A 250 -3.27 0.96 -7.16
CA VAL A 250 -2.04 0.60 -7.88
C VAL A 250 -2.37 -0.56 -8.80
N GLU A 251 -2.11 -0.36 -10.10
CA GLU A 251 -2.29 -1.37 -11.14
C GLU A 251 -0.97 -2.04 -11.46
N PHE A 252 -1.01 -3.37 -11.59
CA PHE A 252 0.09 -4.21 -12.03
C PHE A 252 -0.35 -5.05 -13.24
N TYR A 253 0.57 -5.26 -14.17
CA TYR A 253 0.39 -6.20 -15.27
C TYR A 253 0.76 -7.61 -14.83
N ILE A 254 -0.14 -8.56 -15.10
CA ILE A 254 0.03 -9.99 -14.85
C ILE A 254 -0.07 -10.78 -16.17
N PRO A 255 0.51 -11.99 -16.23
CA PRO A 255 0.39 -12.82 -17.42
C PRO A 255 -1.07 -13.15 -17.77
N PRO A 256 -1.43 -13.31 -19.06
CA PRO A 256 -2.78 -13.69 -19.47
C PRO A 256 -3.27 -15.01 -18.85
N ASN A 257 -4.59 -15.12 -18.67
CA ASN A 257 -5.27 -16.28 -18.07
C ASN A 257 -4.85 -16.57 -16.61
N LYS A 258 -4.58 -15.53 -15.82
CA LYS A 258 -4.20 -15.59 -14.40
C LYS A 258 -5.09 -14.77 -13.48
N ALA A 259 -6.01 -13.96 -14.00
CA ALA A 259 -6.86 -13.07 -13.21
C ALA A 259 -7.59 -13.80 -12.06
N GLU A 260 -8.31 -14.87 -12.38
CA GLU A 260 -9.03 -15.68 -11.38
C GLU A 260 -8.12 -16.24 -10.28
N LYS A 261 -6.87 -16.56 -10.61
CA LYS A 261 -5.89 -17.10 -9.64
C LYS A 261 -5.31 -16.03 -8.73
N VAL A 262 -5.16 -14.81 -9.24
CA VAL A 262 -4.78 -13.66 -8.44
C VAL A 262 -5.93 -13.28 -7.50
N ALA A 263 -7.16 -13.25 -7.99
CA ALA A 263 -8.35 -13.04 -7.16
C ALA A 263 -8.42 -14.05 -6.01
N GLU A 264 -8.36 -15.36 -6.33
CA GLU A 264 -8.35 -16.46 -5.35
C GLU A 264 -7.22 -16.30 -4.31
N PHE A 265 -6.03 -15.83 -4.70
CA PHE A 265 -4.94 -15.58 -3.77
C PHE A 265 -5.30 -14.51 -2.72
N TYR A 266 -5.82 -13.36 -3.14
CA TYR A 266 -6.16 -12.27 -2.21
C TYR A 266 -7.36 -12.62 -1.33
N GLU A 267 -8.36 -13.33 -1.86
CA GLU A 267 -9.46 -13.89 -1.07
C GLU A 267 -8.95 -14.84 0.01
N CYS A 268 -8.08 -15.79 -0.33
CA CYS A 268 -7.58 -16.77 0.64
C CYS A 268 -6.60 -16.19 1.66
N VAL A 269 -5.73 -15.27 1.25
CA VAL A 269 -4.69 -14.72 2.13
C VAL A 269 -5.28 -13.70 3.09
N PHE A 270 -6.19 -12.84 2.60
CA PHE A 270 -6.67 -11.69 3.35
C PHE A 270 -8.16 -11.69 3.65
N ASP A 271 -8.98 -12.50 2.98
CA ASP A 271 -10.44 -12.27 2.89
C ASP A 271 -10.82 -10.96 2.19
N ALA A 272 -9.93 -10.47 1.32
CA ALA A 272 -10.21 -9.24 0.59
C ALA A 272 -11.39 -9.46 -0.36
N PRO A 273 -12.33 -8.50 -0.48
CA PRO A 273 -13.32 -8.53 -1.54
C PRO A 273 -12.61 -8.43 -2.88
N THR A 274 -12.90 -9.37 -3.79
CA THR A 274 -12.33 -9.33 -5.14
C THR A 274 -13.41 -9.43 -6.22
N THR A 275 -13.12 -8.87 -7.38
CA THR A 275 -13.95 -9.03 -8.57
C THR A 275 -13.06 -9.09 -9.80
N VAL A 276 -13.35 -10.02 -10.71
CA VAL A 276 -12.73 -10.05 -12.04
C VAL A 276 -13.70 -9.45 -13.03
N ILE A 277 -13.27 -8.40 -13.72
CA ILE A 277 -14.03 -7.78 -14.81
C ILE A 277 -13.26 -7.92 -16.13
N GLN A 278 -13.97 -7.79 -17.23
CA GLN A 278 -13.36 -7.55 -18.53
C GLN A 278 -13.44 -6.05 -18.82
N ASP A 279 -12.31 -5.42 -19.06
CA ASP A 279 -12.26 -4.01 -19.46
C ASP A 279 -12.80 -3.88 -20.89
N PRO A 280 -13.95 -3.20 -21.10
CA PRO A 280 -14.59 -3.12 -22.41
C PRO A 280 -13.78 -2.30 -23.43
N SER A 281 -12.78 -1.54 -23.00
CA SER A 281 -11.92 -0.75 -23.89
C SER A 281 -10.72 -1.52 -24.43
N THR A 282 -10.31 -2.59 -23.73
CA THR A 282 -9.10 -3.36 -24.06
C THR A 282 -9.36 -4.86 -24.22
N ASP A 283 -10.56 -5.34 -23.88
CA ASP A 283 -10.94 -6.76 -23.76
C ASP A 283 -10.07 -7.57 -22.78
N GLN A 284 -9.25 -6.90 -21.97
CA GLN A 284 -8.38 -7.53 -20.98
C GLN A 284 -9.13 -7.81 -19.68
N ASN A 285 -8.85 -8.95 -19.05
CA ASN A 285 -9.34 -9.21 -17.70
C ASN A 285 -8.56 -8.37 -16.69
N VAL A 286 -9.28 -7.79 -15.75
CA VAL A 286 -8.73 -7.00 -14.64
C VAL A 286 -9.29 -7.54 -13.34
N VAL A 287 -8.40 -7.93 -12.44
CA VAL A 287 -8.74 -8.22 -11.05
C VAL A 287 -8.79 -6.91 -10.29
N ILE A 288 -9.86 -6.70 -9.55
CA ILE A 288 -10.02 -5.63 -8.59
C ILE A 288 -9.97 -6.27 -7.19
N VAL A 289 -8.98 -5.90 -6.39
CA VAL A 289 -8.88 -6.28 -4.97
C VAL A 289 -9.20 -5.06 -4.14
N GLY A 290 -10.30 -5.11 -3.40
CA GLY A 290 -10.83 -3.99 -2.64
C GLY A 290 -10.12 -3.77 -1.31
N ILE A 291 -9.90 -2.50 -0.97
CA ILE A 291 -9.19 -2.04 0.21
C ILE A 291 -9.97 -0.88 0.84
N GLY A 292 -10.02 -0.84 2.17
CA GLY A 292 -10.72 0.20 2.92
C GLY A 292 -12.24 0.03 2.92
N SER A 293 -12.96 1.15 2.97
CA SER A 293 -14.42 1.17 3.03
C SER A 293 -15.08 0.75 1.72
N ILE A 294 -16.24 0.12 1.83
CA ILE A 294 -17.05 -0.38 0.72
C ILE A 294 -18.34 0.45 0.65
N ASP A 295 -18.55 1.12 -0.48
CA ASP A 295 -19.78 1.83 -0.78
C ASP A 295 -20.92 0.82 -1.02
N GLU A 296 -22.01 0.92 -0.27
CA GLU A 296 -23.10 -0.07 -0.30
C GLU A 296 -23.91 -0.06 -1.60
N GLU A 297 -24.05 1.10 -2.23
CA GLU A 297 -24.86 1.25 -3.43
C GLU A 297 -24.13 0.72 -4.66
N THR A 298 -22.81 0.94 -4.71
CA THR A 298 -21.98 0.66 -5.88
C THR A 298 -21.08 -0.56 -5.70
N GLY A 299 -20.87 -1.03 -4.46
CA GLY A 299 -19.93 -2.08 -4.11
C GLY A 299 -18.46 -1.68 -4.26
N ARG A 300 -18.16 -0.38 -4.45
CA ARG A 300 -16.81 0.10 -4.73
C ARG A 300 -16.04 0.29 -3.44
N CYS A 301 -14.82 -0.22 -3.43
CA CYS A 301 -13.87 0.05 -2.35
C CYS A 301 -13.16 1.38 -2.57
N SER A 302 -12.78 2.04 -1.48
CA SER A 302 -12.11 3.34 -1.54
C SER A 302 -10.71 3.30 -2.12
N GLN A 303 -10.00 2.20 -1.90
CA GLN A 303 -8.73 1.90 -2.54
C GLN A 303 -8.78 0.53 -3.21
N ASN A 304 -7.91 0.32 -4.20
CA ASN A 304 -7.85 -0.97 -4.91
C ASN A 304 -6.42 -1.37 -5.28
N LEU A 305 -6.11 -2.67 -5.26
CA LEU A 305 -5.06 -3.21 -6.12
C LEU A 305 -5.70 -3.71 -7.40
N LEU A 306 -5.15 -3.33 -8.54
CA LEU A 306 -5.61 -3.79 -9.84
C LEU A 306 -4.56 -4.73 -10.44
N PHE A 307 -4.99 -5.87 -10.97
CA PHE A 307 -4.12 -6.79 -11.72
C PHE A 307 -4.70 -7.02 -13.10
N ARG A 308 -4.06 -6.44 -14.11
CA ARG A 308 -4.51 -6.49 -15.50
C ARG A 308 -3.74 -7.54 -16.27
N GLU A 309 -4.47 -8.45 -16.91
CA GLU A 309 -3.88 -9.39 -17.85
C GLU A 309 -3.31 -8.65 -19.05
N SER A 310 -2.02 -8.81 -19.30
CA SER A 310 -1.34 -8.12 -20.38
C SER A 310 -0.18 -8.95 -20.91
N GLU A 311 -0.03 -8.98 -22.24
CA GLU A 311 1.17 -9.53 -22.89
C GLU A 311 2.44 -8.73 -22.53
N MET A 312 2.29 -7.50 -21.99
CA MET A 312 3.40 -6.72 -21.46
C MET A 312 3.96 -7.27 -20.14
N ALA A 313 3.25 -8.18 -19.47
CA ALA A 313 3.80 -8.94 -18.35
C ALA A 313 4.80 -9.99 -18.88
N ALA A 314 5.88 -9.49 -19.47
CA ALA A 314 6.92 -10.31 -20.06
C ALA A 314 7.62 -11.10 -18.94
N ALA A 315 7.63 -12.43 -19.08
CA ALA A 315 8.28 -13.33 -18.13
C ALA A 315 9.80 -13.07 -17.95
N ASP A 316 10.39 -12.27 -18.85
CA ASP A 316 11.82 -11.95 -18.86
C ASP A 316 12.15 -10.58 -18.24
N ILE A 317 11.17 -9.74 -17.87
CA ILE A 317 11.44 -8.50 -17.13
C ILE A 317 11.57 -8.88 -15.65
N PRO A 318 12.78 -8.82 -15.06
CA PRO A 318 12.95 -9.19 -13.67
C PRO A 318 12.24 -8.20 -12.77
N TYR A 319 11.66 -8.70 -11.68
CA TYR A 319 11.14 -7.84 -10.63
C TYR A 319 12.26 -6.99 -10.03
N ASP A 320 12.06 -5.67 -10.07
CA ASP A 320 13.08 -4.68 -9.69
C ASP A 320 13.16 -4.43 -8.17
N GLY A 321 12.27 -5.02 -7.37
CA GLY A 321 12.27 -4.90 -5.92
C GLY A 321 11.36 -3.82 -5.34
N HIS A 322 10.50 -3.16 -6.14
CA HIS A 322 9.46 -2.24 -5.64
C HIS A 322 8.48 -2.96 -4.72
N HIS A 323 7.95 -2.31 -3.69
CA HIS A 323 7.01 -2.97 -2.80
C HIS A 323 5.85 -2.08 -2.41
N ILE A 324 4.80 -2.69 -1.90
CA ILE A 324 3.69 -1.99 -1.29
C ILE A 324 3.59 -2.35 0.18
N ALA A 325 3.00 -1.44 0.97
CA ALA A 325 2.60 -1.74 2.33
C ALA A 325 1.11 -1.60 2.52
N LEU A 326 0.57 -2.55 3.28
CA LEU A 326 -0.83 -2.69 3.59
C LEU A 326 -1.00 -2.71 5.10
N TYR A 327 -2.03 -2.04 5.59
CA TYR A 327 -2.57 -2.34 6.92
C TYR A 327 -3.63 -3.42 6.83
N ILE A 328 -3.53 -4.39 7.73
CA ILE A 328 -4.35 -5.58 7.74
C ILE A 328 -5.14 -5.64 9.05
N GLY A 329 -6.42 -5.91 8.91
CA GLY A 329 -7.34 -6.24 9.98
C GLY A 329 -8.10 -5.07 10.56
N HIS A 330 -9.28 -5.38 11.09
CA HIS A 330 -10.05 -4.49 11.96
C HIS A 330 -9.62 -4.63 13.42
N ASP A 331 -8.99 -5.76 13.74
CA ASP A 331 -8.37 -6.03 15.03
C ASP A 331 -7.09 -6.89 14.87
N LYS A 332 -6.46 -7.23 16.00
CA LYS A 332 -5.26 -8.07 16.02
C LYS A 332 -5.49 -9.50 15.52
N ASN A 333 -6.69 -10.07 15.66
CA ASN A 333 -6.99 -11.43 15.27
C ASN A 333 -6.96 -11.59 13.75
N ASP A 334 -7.49 -10.60 13.02
CA ASP A 334 -7.46 -10.57 11.56
C ASP A 334 -6.01 -10.55 11.04
N PHE A 335 -5.17 -9.69 11.63
CA PHE A 335 -3.74 -9.63 11.32
C PHE A 335 -3.03 -10.97 11.60
N GLU A 336 -3.31 -11.60 12.75
CA GLU A 336 -2.74 -12.91 13.09
C GLU A 336 -3.22 -14.01 12.13
N GLN A 337 -4.47 -13.92 11.64
CA GLN A 337 -5.01 -14.87 10.68
C GLN A 337 -4.38 -14.70 9.30
N ALA A 338 -4.23 -13.47 8.81
CA ALA A 338 -3.52 -13.19 7.56
C ALA A 338 -2.08 -13.71 7.60
N PHE A 339 -1.38 -13.57 8.74
CA PHE A 339 -0.06 -14.15 8.93
C PHE A 339 -0.07 -15.68 8.78
N LYS A 340 -1.03 -16.38 9.41
CA LYS A 340 -1.16 -17.85 9.28
C LYS A 340 -1.41 -18.25 7.82
N ASN A 341 -2.29 -17.53 7.14
CA ASN A 341 -2.61 -17.79 5.73
C ASN A 341 -1.37 -17.63 4.85
N VAL A 342 -0.54 -16.61 5.06
CA VAL A 342 0.74 -16.41 4.36
C VAL A 342 1.74 -17.53 4.60
N VAL A 343 1.80 -18.06 5.83
CA VAL A 343 2.65 -19.22 6.15
C VAL A 343 2.13 -20.47 5.44
N GLU A 344 0.81 -20.70 5.43
CA GLU A 344 0.19 -21.84 4.77
C GLU A 344 0.33 -21.79 3.26
N ALA A 345 0.19 -20.60 2.66
CA ALA A 345 0.45 -20.34 1.25
C ALA A 345 1.94 -20.40 0.86
N GLN A 346 2.85 -20.56 1.84
CA GLN A 346 4.30 -20.66 1.65
C GLN A 346 4.93 -19.43 0.98
N VAL A 347 4.37 -18.24 1.23
CA VAL A 347 4.85 -16.97 0.64
C VAL A 347 5.55 -16.05 1.66
N LEU A 348 5.60 -16.43 2.95
CA LEU A 348 6.30 -15.67 3.99
C LEU A 348 7.74 -15.34 3.56
N TRP A 349 8.10 -14.06 3.65
CA TRP A 349 9.39 -13.56 3.18
C TRP A 349 10.10 -12.74 4.25
N VAL A 350 11.37 -13.05 4.48
CA VAL A 350 12.26 -12.24 5.33
C VAL A 350 13.15 -11.44 4.41
N ASN A 351 12.79 -10.17 4.18
CA ASN A 351 13.64 -9.28 3.41
C ASN A 351 14.91 -8.96 4.23
N PRO A 352 16.11 -9.38 3.77
CA PRO A 352 17.34 -9.28 4.53
C PRO A 352 17.82 -7.83 4.73
N ARG A 353 17.23 -6.87 4.01
CA ARG A 353 17.53 -5.44 4.14
C ARG A 353 17.03 -4.86 5.47
N PHE A 354 16.01 -5.47 6.07
CA PHE A 354 15.40 -4.95 7.28
C PHE A 354 15.74 -5.78 8.53
N SER A 355 15.70 -5.12 9.69
CA SER A 355 16.11 -5.70 10.98
C SER A 355 14.98 -6.49 11.66
N ASP A 356 13.73 -6.21 11.30
CA ASP A 356 12.50 -6.87 11.74
C ASP A 356 12.32 -8.24 11.08
N LYS A 357 13.14 -9.20 11.50
CA LYS A 357 13.12 -10.56 10.95
C LYS A 357 11.95 -11.37 11.51
N VAL A 358 10.83 -11.38 10.76
CA VAL A 358 9.61 -12.11 11.12
C VAL A 358 9.63 -13.51 10.50
N THR A 359 9.62 -14.54 11.34
CA THR A 359 9.69 -15.97 10.90
C THR A 359 8.57 -16.83 11.46
N ASN A 360 7.82 -16.32 12.42
CA ASN A 360 6.71 -17.00 13.10
C ASN A 360 5.77 -15.97 13.73
N LEU A 361 4.61 -16.43 14.21
CA LEU A 361 3.55 -15.58 14.76
C LEU A 361 4.03 -14.73 15.94
N ASN A 362 4.89 -15.27 16.83
CA ASN A 362 5.40 -14.50 17.97
C ASN A 362 6.26 -13.32 17.50
N THR A 363 7.09 -13.51 16.48
CA THR A 363 7.86 -12.40 15.90
C THR A 363 6.97 -11.42 15.13
N ALA A 364 5.92 -11.89 14.45
CA ALA A 364 4.97 -11.02 13.77
C ALA A 364 4.22 -10.11 14.77
N LYS A 365 3.78 -10.68 15.90
CA LYS A 365 3.20 -9.93 17.03
C LYS A 365 4.16 -8.90 17.60
N LYS A 366 5.41 -9.31 17.87
CA LYS A 366 6.43 -8.43 18.44
C LYS A 366 6.66 -7.19 17.55
N TRP A 367 6.78 -7.41 16.24
CA TRP A 367 7.04 -6.33 15.29
C TRP A 367 5.78 -5.64 14.78
N ARG A 368 4.59 -6.18 15.09
CA ARG A 368 3.28 -5.75 14.57
C ARG A 368 3.25 -5.64 13.05
N GLN A 369 4.03 -6.50 12.38
CA GLN A 369 4.12 -6.58 10.94
C GLN A 369 4.69 -7.93 10.49
N PHE A 370 4.53 -8.23 9.22
CA PHE A 370 5.23 -9.29 8.50
C PHE A 370 5.41 -8.89 7.04
N ARG A 371 6.23 -9.64 6.30
CA ARG A 371 6.37 -9.47 4.86
C ARG A 371 6.11 -10.79 4.17
N PHE A 372 5.50 -10.75 3.00
CA PHE A 372 5.50 -11.87 2.08
C PHE A 372 5.92 -11.40 0.70
N LYS A 373 6.30 -12.36 -0.14
CA LYS A 373 6.64 -12.09 -1.52
C LYS A 373 6.00 -13.13 -2.40
N ASN A 374 5.55 -12.67 -3.57
CA ASN A 374 4.91 -13.41 -4.64
C ASN A 374 3.41 -13.61 -4.43
N VAL A 375 2.67 -13.38 -5.52
CA VAL A 375 1.31 -13.86 -5.71
C VAL A 375 1.41 -15.19 -6.47
N THR A 376 0.85 -16.25 -5.92
CA THR A 376 1.02 -17.62 -6.41
C THR A 376 -0.32 -18.25 -6.79
N ASP A 377 -0.30 -19.17 -7.76
CA ASP A 377 -1.41 -20.07 -8.00
C ASP A 377 -1.45 -21.08 -6.85
N LEU A 378 -2.39 -20.86 -5.91
CA LEU A 378 -2.53 -21.65 -4.68
C LEU A 378 -2.79 -23.14 -4.93
N LYS A 379 -3.21 -23.55 -6.14
CA LYS A 379 -3.47 -24.96 -6.47
C LYS A 379 -2.19 -25.71 -6.85
N ILE A 380 -1.21 -25.03 -7.43
CA ILE A 380 0.02 -25.65 -7.95
C ILE A 380 1.30 -25.11 -7.31
N GLY A 381 1.19 -24.08 -6.46
CA GLY A 381 2.31 -23.45 -5.77
C GLY A 381 3.28 -22.68 -6.69
N LYS A 382 2.85 -22.32 -7.91
CA LYS A 382 3.69 -21.57 -8.85
C LYS A 382 3.46 -20.07 -8.73
N THR A 383 4.53 -19.28 -8.67
CA THR A 383 4.47 -17.83 -8.76
C THR A 383 3.82 -17.38 -10.07
N ILE A 384 2.86 -16.48 -9.96
CA ILE A 384 2.21 -15.77 -11.05
C ILE A 384 2.89 -14.42 -11.25
N PHE A 385 3.12 -13.70 -10.15
CA PHE A 385 3.64 -12.34 -10.14
C PHE A 385 4.52 -12.15 -8.89
N GLU A 386 5.71 -11.56 -9.06
CA GLU A 386 6.58 -11.21 -7.94
C GLU A 386 6.27 -9.80 -7.45
N LEU A 387 5.83 -9.68 -6.20
CA LEU A 387 5.62 -8.42 -5.51
C LEU A 387 5.87 -8.67 -4.02
N GLU A 388 6.62 -7.78 -3.38
CA GLU A 388 6.76 -7.77 -1.93
C GLU A 388 5.61 -6.97 -1.30
N HIS A 389 4.98 -7.56 -0.29
CA HIS A 389 3.94 -6.95 0.52
C HIS A 389 4.43 -6.80 1.94
N GLU A 390 4.56 -5.58 2.42
CA GLU A 390 4.69 -5.28 3.84
C GLU A 390 3.31 -5.23 4.47
N CYS A 391 3.00 -6.14 5.36
CA CYS A 391 1.71 -6.23 6.03
C CYS A 391 1.86 -5.77 7.47
N ARG A 392 1.25 -4.64 7.84
CA ARG A 392 1.27 -4.09 9.19
C ARG A 392 -0.07 -4.31 9.89
N SER A 393 -0.03 -4.59 11.18
CA SER A 393 -1.23 -4.55 12.02
C SER A 393 -1.68 -3.10 12.21
N ILE A 394 -2.98 -2.85 12.35
CA ILE A 394 -3.49 -1.54 12.79
C ILE A 394 -3.00 -1.14 14.20
N GLU A 395 -2.45 -2.08 14.97
CA GLU A 395 -1.77 -1.76 16.24
C GLU A 395 -0.35 -1.21 16.05
N HIS A 396 0.21 -1.23 14.83
CA HIS A 396 1.57 -0.76 14.54
C HIS A 396 1.74 0.72 14.93
N ASP A 397 2.96 1.13 15.31
CA ASP A 397 3.20 2.49 15.82
C ASP A 397 2.84 3.57 14.82
N SER A 398 3.10 3.32 13.54
CA SER A 398 2.81 4.22 12.43
C SER A 398 1.36 4.21 11.92
N TRP A 399 0.44 3.47 12.56
CA TRP A 399 -0.96 3.45 12.13
C TRP A 399 -1.57 4.86 12.17
N PRO A 400 -2.08 5.41 11.05
CA PRO A 400 -2.59 6.78 11.01
C PRO A 400 -3.92 6.95 11.76
N GLY A 401 -4.65 5.85 12.01
CA GLY A 401 -5.99 5.89 12.58
C GLY A 401 -6.09 6.16 14.07
N LYS A 402 -4.97 6.31 14.78
CA LYS A 402 -4.98 6.58 16.24
C LYS A 402 -5.57 7.95 16.61
N ASN A 403 -5.69 8.86 15.64
CA ASN A 403 -6.11 10.25 15.82
C ASN A 403 -7.37 10.61 15.02
N ILE A 404 -8.15 9.61 14.60
CA ILE A 404 -9.47 9.88 14.02
C ILE A 404 -10.41 10.02 15.21
N ASP A 405 -10.97 11.22 15.41
CA ASP A 405 -12.10 11.41 16.30
C ASP A 405 -13.24 10.53 15.76
N MET A 406 -13.42 9.33 16.34
CA MET A 406 -14.57 8.46 16.10
C MET A 406 -15.77 8.93 16.92
#